data_AF-A0ABD0PPF1-F1
#
_entry.id   AF-A0ABD0PPF1-F1
#
_cell.length_a   1.000
_cell.length_b   1.000
_cell.length_c   1.000
_cell.angle_alpha   90.00
_cell.angle_beta   90.00
_cell.angle_gamma   90.00
#
_symmetry.space_group_name_H-M   'P 1'
#
loop_
_entity.id
_entity.type
_entity.pdbx_description
1 polymer ?
#
loop_
_entity_poly.entity_id
_entity_poly.type
_entity_poly.pdbx_seq_one_letter_code
_entity_poly.pdbx_strand_id
1 'polypeptide(L)' 'YSISRTQLMTRTLQLSVWHYDRFGRNAFLGEVEVPMDSHDIDSARQECMALRGK' A
#
# COMPACT_ATOMS: atom_id res chain seq x y z
N TYR A 1 -12.94 -9.92 -13.33
CA TYR A 1 -12.90 -10.26 -11.89
C TYR A 1 -13.43 -9.08 -11.10
N SER A 2 -14.45 -9.27 -10.28
CA SER A 2 -14.99 -8.26 -9.36
C SER A 2 -14.88 -8.77 -7.93
N ILE A 3 -14.57 -7.88 -6.98
CA ILE A 3 -14.51 -8.16 -5.55
C ILE A 3 -15.61 -7.36 -4.87
N SER A 4 -16.35 -7.96 -3.94
CA SER A 4 -17.36 -7.21 -3.18
C SER A 4 -16.70 -6.28 -2.17
N ARG A 5 -17.42 -5.23 -1.74
CA ARG A 5 -16.91 -4.36 -0.68
C ARG A 5 -16.61 -5.12 0.60
N THR A 6 -17.47 -6.07 1.00
CA THR A 6 -17.24 -6.91 2.18
C THR A 6 -15.96 -7.75 2.08
N GLN A 7 -15.64 -8.28 0.91
CA GLN A 7 -14.40 -9.03 0.68
C GLN A 7 -13.17 -8.13 0.61
N LEU A 8 -13.33 -6.87 0.17
CA LEU A 8 -12.25 -5.89 0.16
C LEU A 8 -11.88 -5.47 1.58
N MET A 9 -12.86 -5.28 2.45
CA MET A 9 -12.64 -4.86 3.85
C MET A 9 -11.82 -5.87 4.66
N THR A 10 -11.81 -7.16 4.28
CA THR A 10 -11.00 -8.19 4.97
C THR A 10 -9.55 -8.25 4.46
N ARG A 11 -9.09 -7.26 3.69
CA ARG A 11 -7.76 -7.27 3.07
C ARG A 11 -6.94 -6.07 3.51
N THR A 12 -5.65 -6.18 3.28
CA THR A 12 -4.67 -5.11 3.49
C THR A 12 -4.06 -4.72 2.16
N LEU A 13 -4.04 -3.43 1.86
CA LEU A 13 -3.26 -2.87 0.76
C LEU A 13 -1.81 -2.71 1.22
N GLN A 14 -0.89 -3.39 0.55
CA GLN A 14 0.55 -3.19 0.76
C GLN A 14 1.09 -2.30 -0.36
N LEU A 15 1.72 -1.19 0.00
CA LEU A 15 2.46 -0.33 -0.92
C LEU A 15 3.94 -0.42 -0.59
N SER A 16 4.77 -0.71 -1.59
CA SER A 16 6.23 -0.79 -1.44
C SER A 16 6.91 0.15 -2.43
N VAL A 17 7.98 0.79 -1.99
CA VAL A 17 8.78 1.71 -2.80
C VAL A 17 10.13 1.07 -3.09
N TRP A 18 10.54 1.13 -4.35
CA TRP A 18 11.78 0.55 -4.84
C TRP A 18 12.57 1.60 -5.62
N HIS A 19 13.88 1.62 -5.43
CA HIS A 19 14.81 2.38 -6.25
C HIS A 19 15.40 1.46 -7.32
N TYR A 20 15.19 1.82 -8.58
CA TYR A 20 15.84 1.15 -9.70
C TYR A 20 17.19 1.82 -9.99
N ASP A 21 18.28 1.12 -9.73
CA ASP A 21 19.63 1.65 -9.89
C ASP A 21 20.16 1.52 -11.34
N ARG A 22 21.26 2.21 -11.60
CA ARG A 22 21.98 2.23 -12.89
C ARG A 22 22.62 0.90 -13.30
N PHE A 23 22.61 -0.11 -12.42
CA PHE A 23 23.07 -1.48 -12.70
C PHE A 23 21.90 -2.46 -12.85
N GLY A 24 20.65 -1.96 -12.90
CA GLY A 24 19.46 -2.76 -13.10
C GLY A 24 18.93 -3.45 -11.84
N ARG A 25 19.38 -3.05 -10.65
CA ARG A 25 18.92 -3.62 -9.38
C ARG A 25 17.78 -2.80 -8.79
N ASN A 26 16.81 -3.49 -8.19
CA ASN A 26 15.75 -2.88 -7.40
C ASN A 26 16.13 -2.92 -5.91
N ALA A 27 16.51 -1.78 -5.35
CA ALA A 27 16.75 -1.64 -3.91
C ALA A 27 15.44 -1.26 -3.21
N PHE A 28 15.03 -2.03 -2.21
CA PHE A 28 13.85 -1.74 -1.40
C PHE A 28 14.07 -0.49 -0.55
N LEU A 29 13.13 0.45 -0.57
CA LEU A 29 13.19 1.69 0.20
C LEU A 29 12.21 1.73 1.38
N GLY A 30 11.27 0.79 1.46
CA GLY A 30 10.30 0.69 2.53
C GLY A 30 8.90 0.38 2.03
N GLU A 31 8.02 0.06 2.97
CA GLU A 31 6.63 -0.28 2.69
C GLU A 31 5.67 0.23 3.76
N VAL A 32 4.39 0.26 3.39
CA VAL A 32 3.28 0.53 4.30
C VAL A 32 2.14 -0.43 4.00
N GLU A 33 1.45 -0.83 5.05
CA GLU A 33 0.26 -1.66 4.98
C GLU A 33 -0.94 -0.85 5.48
N VAL A 34 -1.99 -0.82 4.67
CA VAL A 34 -3.24 -0.11 4.95
C VAL A 34 -4.37 -1.13 4.99
N PRO A 35 -4.89 -1.48 6.18
CA PRO A 35 -6.09 -2.30 6.30
C PRO A 35 -7.26 -1.61 5.61
N MET A 36 -7.95 -2.31 4.71
CA MET A 36 -9.02 -1.71 3.91
C MET A 36 -10.29 -1.42 4.72
N ASP A 37 -10.43 -2.01 5.91
CA ASP A 37 -11.49 -1.74 6.89
C ASP A 37 -11.23 -0.50 7.75
N SER A 38 -10.01 0.03 7.75
CA SER A 38 -9.63 1.15 8.63
C SER A 38 -10.16 2.51 8.17
N HIS A 39 -10.56 2.64 6.91
CA HIS A 39 -10.90 3.92 6.29
C HIS A 39 -12.08 3.83 5.34
N ASP A 40 -12.83 4.92 5.23
CA ASP A 40 -13.83 5.06 4.18
C ASP A 40 -13.14 5.30 2.83
N ILE A 41 -13.03 4.24 2.04
CA ILE A 41 -12.41 4.22 0.71
C ILE A 41 -13.15 5.13 -0.28
N ASP A 42 -14.44 5.43 -0.03
CA ASP A 42 -15.22 6.29 -0.92
C ASP A 42 -15.00 7.78 -0.62
N SER A 43 -14.36 8.09 0.50
CA SER A 43 -13.95 9.44 0.84
C SER A 43 -12.64 9.80 0.13
N ALA A 44 -12.56 11.00 -0.45
CA ALA A 44 -11.33 11.51 -1.11
C ALA A 44 -10.23 11.91 -0.10
N ARG A 45 -10.10 11.18 1.02
CA ARG A 45 -9.10 11.44 2.05
C ARG A 45 -7.71 11.15 1.51
N GLN A 46 -6.79 12.05 1.84
CA GLN A 46 -5.35 11.88 1.61
C GLN A 46 -4.67 11.71 2.95
N GLU A 47 -3.72 10.79 3.02
CA GLU A 47 -2.95 10.51 4.23
C GLU A 47 -1.46 10.41 3.87
N CYS A 48 -0.61 10.99 4.73
CA CYS A 48 0.83 10.82 4.65
C CYS A 48 1.26 9.75 5.66
N MET A 49 1.81 8.65 5.16
CA MET A 49 2.30 7.55 5.99
C MET A 49 3.82 7.42 5.88
N ALA A 50 4.48 7.19 7.00
CA ALA A 50 5.91 6.89 7.01
C ALA A 50 6.14 5.46 6.51
N LEU A 51 7.10 5.28 5.60
CA LEU A 51 7.52 3.96 5.15
C LEU A 51 8.25 3.24 6.27
N ARG A 52 7.91 1.98 6.47
CA ARG A 52 8.62 1.08 7.38
C ARG A 52 9.76 0.44 6.61
N GLY A 53 10.98 0.60 7.13
CA GLY A 53 12.17 -0.11 6.65
C GLY A 53 12.21 -1.54 7.17
N LYS A 54 13.23 -2.28 6.73
CA LYS A 54 13.58 -3.58 7.31
C LYS A 54 14.46 -3.42 8.53
#